data_AF-M5UTI4-F1
#
_entry.id   AF-M5UTI4-F1
#
_cell.length_a   1.000
_cell.length_b   1.000
_cell.length_c   1.000
_cell.angle_alpha   90.00
_cell.angle_beta   90.00
_cell.angle_gamma   90.00
#
_symmetry.space_group_name_H-M   'P 1'
#
loop_
_entity.id
_entity.type
_entity.pdbx_description
1 polymer ?
#
loop_
_entity_poly.entity_id
_entity_poly.type
_entity_poly.pdbx_seq_one_letter_code
_entity_poly.pdbx_strand_id
1 'polypeptide(L)'
;MRFVILLSALFFNLACYQKNTDDDFYTFEEANTKLISVYQSKDVICNTSRRLTAFVPGRSRKKEIDLCVNAVLAVSCQSWASVSTDATPMTCKSIEFRY
;
A
#
# COMPACT_ATOMS: atom_id res chain seq x y z
N MET A 1 -27.27 24.53 -39.17
CA MET A 1 -26.25 23.45 -39.25
C MET A 1 -24.95 23.76 -38.51
N ARG A 2 -24.42 25.00 -38.53
CA ARG A 2 -23.21 25.38 -37.75
C ARG A 2 -23.32 25.20 -36.23
N PHE A 3 -24.49 25.46 -35.65
CA PHE A 3 -24.75 25.31 -34.20
C PHE A 3 -24.68 23.85 -33.72
N VAL A 4 -25.10 22.90 -34.56
CA VAL A 4 -25.11 21.46 -34.22
C VAL A 4 -23.69 20.90 -34.18
N ILE A 5 -22.79 21.42 -35.03
CA ILE A 5 -21.38 21.04 -35.09
C ILE A 5 -20.64 21.51 -33.83
N LEU A 6 -20.92 22.72 -33.35
CA LEU A 6 -20.33 23.27 -32.12
C LEU A 6 -20.77 22.51 -30.86
N LEU A 7 -22.03 22.09 -30.80
CA LEU A 7 -22.55 21.26 -29.71
C LEU A 7 -21.94 19.86 -29.71
N SER A 8 -21.76 19.24 -30.88
CA SER A 8 -21.13 17.91 -30.99
C SER A 8 -19.66 17.92 -30.53
N ALA A 9 -18.91 18.99 -30.79
CA ALA A 9 -17.51 19.11 -30.35
C ALA A 9 -17.35 19.20 -28.81
N LEU A 10 -18.35 19.70 -28.10
CA LEU A 10 -18.35 19.78 -26.63
C LEU A 10 -18.50 18.40 -25.97
N PHE A 11 -19.24 17.47 -26.59
CA PHE A 11 -19.44 16.13 -26.05
C PHE A 11 -18.26 15.18 -26.26
N PHE A 12 -17.41 15.41 -27.27
CA PHE A 12 -16.20 14.60 -27.50
C PHE A 12 -15.04 14.93 -26.52
N ASN A 13 -15.12 16.05 -25.79
CA ASN A 13 -14.12 16.44 -24.79
C ASN A 13 -14.38 15.89 -23.38
N LEU A 14 -15.46 15.13 -23.16
CA LEU A 14 -15.59 14.22 -22.02
C LEU A 14 -14.78 12.92 -22.25
N ALA A 15 -13.65 13.06 -22.96
CA ALA A 15 -12.66 12.01 -23.12
C ALA A 15 -12.27 11.51 -21.72
N CYS A 16 -12.42 10.21 -21.52
CA CYS A 16 -12.06 9.49 -20.32
C CYS A 16 -10.72 10.00 -19.77
N TYR A 17 -10.75 10.78 -18.69
CA TYR A 17 -9.55 11.11 -17.94
C TYR A 17 -9.11 9.84 -17.22
N GLN A 18 -8.32 9.03 -17.91
CA GLN A 18 -7.65 7.89 -17.32
C GLN A 18 -6.52 8.46 -16.48
N LYS A 19 -6.81 8.78 -15.20
CA LYS A 19 -5.80 9.16 -14.23
C LYS A 19 -4.69 8.12 -14.34
N ASN A 20 -3.45 8.54 -14.63
CA ASN A 20 -2.29 7.66 -14.59
C ASN A 20 -2.22 7.08 -13.19
N THR A 21 -2.68 5.84 -13.05
CA THR A 21 -2.81 5.19 -11.75
C THR A 21 -1.45 4.90 -11.16
N ASP A 22 -0.39 4.85 -11.98
CA ASP A 22 0.94 4.41 -11.58
C ASP A 22 1.55 5.29 -10.47
N ASP A 23 1.24 6.59 -10.44
CA ASP A 23 1.68 7.50 -9.37
C ASP A 23 1.09 7.13 -8.00
N ASP A 24 -0.03 6.39 -7.97
CA ASP A 24 -0.68 5.93 -6.74
C ASP A 24 -0.12 4.59 -6.24
N PHE A 25 0.85 3.97 -6.94
CA PHE A 25 1.44 2.68 -6.57
C PHE A 25 2.93 2.80 -6.22
N TYR A 26 3.37 2.01 -5.24
CA TYR A 26 4.77 1.65 -5.10
C TYR A 26 5.06 0.42 -5.97
N THR A 27 6.26 0.36 -6.52
CA THR A 27 6.80 -0.86 -7.12
C THR A 27 6.96 -1.97 -6.07
N PHE A 28 7.16 -3.21 -6.51
CA PHE A 28 7.45 -4.34 -5.62
C PHE A 28 8.61 -4.03 -4.66
N GLU A 29 9.71 -3.47 -5.17
CA GLU A 29 10.91 -3.16 -4.38
C GLU A 29 10.64 -2.05 -3.35
N GLU A 30 10.01 -0.95 -3.78
CA GLU A 30 9.70 0.18 -2.88
C GLU A 30 8.74 -0.23 -1.76
N ALA A 31 7.68 -0.96 -2.11
CA ALA A 31 6.69 -1.43 -1.14
C ALA A 31 7.33 -2.33 -0.10
N ASN A 32 8.04 -3.37 -0.53
CA ASN A 32 8.65 -4.32 0.39
C ASN A 32 9.79 -3.70 1.19
N THR A 33 10.58 -2.78 0.64
CA THR A 33 11.62 -2.06 1.40
C THR A 33 11.03 -1.29 2.57
N LYS A 34 9.92 -0.58 2.36
CA LYS A 34 9.21 0.13 3.43
C LYS A 34 8.67 -0.83 4.50
N LEU A 35 8.05 -1.92 4.08
CA LEU A 35 7.50 -2.92 5.00
C LEU A 35 8.59 -3.64 5.80
N ILE A 36 9.69 -4.04 5.17
CA ILE A 36 10.84 -4.65 5.84
C ILE A 36 11.41 -3.68 6.87
N SER A 37 11.63 -2.42 6.47
CA SER A 37 12.22 -1.40 7.33
C SER A 37 11.37 -1.13 8.58
N VAL A 38 10.04 -1.01 8.43
CA VAL A 38 9.17 -0.77 9.59
C VAL A 38 9.12 -1.98 10.53
N TYR A 39 9.10 -3.21 10.00
CA TYR A 39 9.11 -4.42 10.82
C TYR A 39 10.43 -4.56 11.59
N GLN A 40 11.57 -4.34 10.93
CA GLN A 40 12.89 -4.36 11.56
C GLN A 40 13.01 -3.27 12.63
N SER A 41 12.57 -2.05 12.32
CA SER A 41 12.53 -0.95 13.30
C SER A 41 11.67 -1.31 14.51
N LYS A 42 10.49 -1.91 14.29
CA LYS A 42 9.61 -2.33 15.37
C LYS A 42 10.23 -3.42 16.25
N ASP A 43 10.94 -4.36 15.64
CA ASP A 43 11.70 -5.37 16.36
C ASP A 43 12.79 -4.77 17.26
N VAL A 44 13.54 -3.79 16.76
CA VAL A 44 14.51 -3.06 17.56
C VAL A 44 13.84 -2.31 18.72
N ILE A 45 12.75 -1.58 18.45
CA ILE A 45 12.01 -0.82 19.47
C ILE A 45 11.47 -1.73 20.58
N CYS A 46 11.00 -2.92 20.22
CA CYS A 46 10.38 -3.85 21.17
C CYS A 46 11.34 -4.91 21.72
N ASN A 47 12.63 -4.84 21.38
CA ASN A 47 13.64 -5.82 21.74
C ASN A 47 13.22 -7.26 21.37
N THR A 48 12.66 -7.43 20.17
CA THR A 48 12.28 -8.72 19.60
C THR A 48 13.08 -9.01 18.33
N SER A 49 13.05 -10.25 17.89
CA SER A 49 13.63 -10.65 16.60
C SER A 49 12.70 -11.64 15.93
N ARG A 50 12.12 -11.24 14.79
CA ARG A 50 11.25 -12.11 14.00
C ARG A 50 11.80 -12.29 12.59
N ARG A 51 11.49 -13.44 12.00
CA ARG A 51 11.72 -13.69 10.58
C ARG A 51 10.54 -13.18 9.79
N LEU A 52 10.82 -12.44 8.71
CA LEU A 52 9.82 -12.13 7.70
C LEU A 52 9.54 -13.39 6.88
N THR A 53 8.28 -13.74 6.73
CA THR A 53 7.85 -15.01 6.10
C THR A 53 7.14 -14.79 4.76
N ALA A 54 6.75 -13.56 4.44
CA ALA A 54 6.03 -13.23 3.21
C ALA A 54 6.37 -11.81 2.76
N PHE A 55 6.26 -11.61 1.44
CA PHE A 55 6.38 -10.33 0.77
C PHE A 55 5.10 -10.03 0.00
N VAL A 56 4.88 -8.76 -0.30
CA VAL A 56 3.81 -8.34 -1.21
C VAL A 56 4.31 -8.59 -2.65
N PRO A 57 3.70 -9.51 -3.43
CA PRO A 57 4.31 -10.07 -4.64
C PRO A 57 4.21 -9.19 -5.90
N GLY A 58 3.82 -7.93 -5.77
CA GLY A 58 3.69 -7.01 -6.91
C GLY A 58 3.70 -5.55 -6.48
N ARG A 59 3.31 -4.66 -7.40
CA ARG A 59 3.07 -3.26 -7.07
C ARG A 59 1.80 -3.10 -6.25
N SER A 60 1.82 -2.21 -5.28
CA SER A 60 0.71 -1.99 -4.34
C SER A 60 0.44 -0.52 -4.14
N ARG A 61 -0.82 -0.18 -3.82
CA ARG A 61 -1.21 1.21 -3.62
C ARG A 61 -0.41 1.82 -2.48
N LYS A 62 0.15 3.02 -2.71
CA LYS A 62 0.94 3.75 -1.71
C LYS A 62 0.19 3.87 -0.38
N LYS A 63 -1.09 4.24 -0.46
CA LYS A 63 -2.00 4.34 0.70
C LYS A 63 -2.06 3.07 1.53
N GLU A 64 -2.11 1.88 0.92
CA GLU A 64 -2.21 0.61 1.65
C GLU A 64 -0.89 0.27 2.35
N ILE A 65 0.25 0.51 1.68
CA ILE A 65 1.58 0.36 2.28
C ILE A 65 1.75 1.31 3.47
N ASP A 66 1.39 2.58 3.31
CA ASP A 66 1.53 3.58 4.37
C ASP A 66 0.59 3.28 5.56
N LEU A 67 -0.63 2.76 5.31
CA LEU A 67 -1.53 2.29 6.36
C LEU A 67 -0.98 1.09 7.12
N CYS A 68 -0.36 0.13 6.43
CA CYS A 68 0.32 -0.98 7.10
C CYS A 68 1.50 -0.49 7.96
N VAL A 69 2.34 0.41 7.44
CA VAL A 69 3.46 1.01 8.19
C VAL A 69 2.95 1.64 9.48
N ASN A 70 1.91 2.46 9.40
CA ASN A 70 1.33 3.10 10.59
C ASN A 70 0.74 2.06 11.57
N ALA A 71 0.09 1.03 11.06
CA ALA A 71 -0.47 -0.03 11.90
C ALA A 71 0.63 -0.80 12.65
N VAL A 72 1.74 -1.12 12.01
CA VAL A 72 2.90 -1.78 12.66
C VAL A 72 3.44 -0.91 13.79
N LEU A 73 3.60 0.39 13.55
CA LEU A 73 4.08 1.32 14.56
C LEU A 73 3.10 1.43 15.75
N ALA A 74 1.80 1.33 15.49
CA ALA A 74 0.76 1.42 16.52
C ALA A 74 0.61 0.16 17.39
N VAL A 75 1.08 -1.02 16.97
CA VAL A 75 1.01 -2.25 17.79
C VAL A 75 1.85 -2.08 19.05
N SER A 76 1.31 -2.42 20.23
CA SER A 76 2.09 -2.36 21.48
C SER A 76 3.23 -3.38 21.49
N CYS A 77 4.33 -3.13 22.20
CA CYS A 77 5.42 -4.12 22.28
C CYS A 77 5.00 -5.44 22.96
N GLN A 78 4.04 -5.39 23.89
CA GLN A 78 3.47 -6.59 24.50
C GLN A 78 2.74 -7.46 23.47
N SER A 79 1.92 -6.84 22.61
CA SER A 79 1.25 -7.53 21.51
C SER A 79 2.24 -7.97 20.43
N TRP A 80 3.26 -7.16 20.15
CA TRP A 80 4.29 -7.44 19.14
C TRP A 80 5.14 -8.65 19.52
N ALA A 81 5.49 -8.81 20.80
CA ALA A 81 6.31 -9.91 21.32
C ALA A 81 5.52 -11.21 21.57
N SER A 82 4.19 -11.16 21.45
CA SER A 82 3.34 -12.34 21.67
C SER A 82 3.56 -13.38 20.58
N VAL A 83 4.19 -14.51 20.93
CA VAL A 83 4.49 -15.63 20.01
C VAL A 83 3.25 -16.47 19.65
N SER A 84 2.12 -16.28 20.33
CA SER A 84 0.90 -17.06 20.12
C SER A 84 -0.03 -16.49 19.05
N THR A 85 0.21 -15.25 18.61
CA THR A 85 -0.60 -14.56 17.61
C THR A 85 0.29 -13.98 16.54
N ASP A 86 -0.04 -14.21 15.28
CA ASP A 86 0.59 -13.48 14.17
C ASP A 86 0.37 -11.98 14.38
N ALA A 87 1.40 -11.31 14.91
CA ALA A 87 1.40 -9.89 15.29
C ALA A 87 1.39 -8.95 14.08
N THR A 88 1.40 -9.50 12.87
CA THR A 88 1.15 -8.76 11.62
C THR A 88 -0.23 -8.10 11.69
N PRO A 89 -0.32 -6.76 11.62
CA PRO A 89 -1.61 -6.07 11.57
C PRO A 89 -2.46 -6.54 10.40
N MET A 90 -3.79 -6.58 10.57
CA MET A 90 -4.72 -6.96 9.51
C MET A 90 -4.58 -6.09 8.25
N THR A 91 -4.28 -4.80 8.43
CA THR A 91 -4.01 -3.85 7.32
C THR A 91 -2.84 -4.28 6.44
N CYS A 92 -1.86 -5.00 7.00
CA CYS A 92 -0.73 -5.53 6.24
C CYS A 92 -1.08 -6.82 5.50
N LYS A 93 -2.03 -7.62 6.03
CA LYS A 93 -2.50 -8.86 5.40
C LYS A 93 -3.48 -8.60 4.25
N SER A 94 -4.15 -7.44 4.27
CA SER A 94 -5.15 -7.04 3.28
C SER A 94 -4.57 -6.21 2.13
N ILE A 95 -3.25 -6.11 1.99
CA ILE A 95 -2.63 -5.35 0.90
C ILE A 95 -2.98 -6.02 -0.43
N GLU A 96 -3.63 -5.27 -1.31
CA GLU A 96 -3.86 -5.68 -2.68
C GLU A 96 -2.60 -5.39 -3.52
N PHE A 97 -2.30 -6.28 -4.44
CA PHE A 97 -1.18 -6.13 -5.36
C PHE A 97 -1.62 -6.36 -6.80
N ARG A 98 -0.82 -5.81 -7.71
CA ARG A 98 -0.94 -6.00 -9.16
C ARG A 98 0.43 -6.43 -9.68
N TYR A 99 0.42 -7.39 -10.61
CA TYR A 99 1.62 -7.73 -11.38
C TYR A 99 1.89 -6.67 -12.46
#